data_AF-A0A2V8ZQ64-F1
#
_entry.id   AF-A0A2V8ZQ64-F1
#
_cell.length_a   1.000
_cell.length_b   1.000
_cell.length_c   1.000
_cell.angle_alpha   90.00
_cell.angle_beta   90.00
_cell.angle_gamma   90.00
#
_symmetry.space_group_name_H-M   'P 1'
#
loop_
_entity.id
_entity.type
_entity.pdbx_description
1 polymer ?
#
loop_
_entity_poly.entity_id
_entity_poly.type
_entity_poly.pdbx_seq_one_letter_code
_entity_poly.pdbx_strand_id
1 'polypeptide(L)' 'MSTFGLIEYKDASPEVRAIYDDILATRKMDWINNFWKAIAHDPALLKRTWESIKQIMA' A
#
# COMPACT_ATOMS: atom_id res chain seq x y z
N MET A 1 -4.84 -20.72 4.12
CA MET A 1 -5.71 -19.70 4.71
C MET A 1 -4.78 -18.59 5.19
N SER A 2 -4.79 -17.41 4.56
CA SER A 2 -4.01 -16.27 5.04
C SER A 2 -4.53 -15.91 6.43
N THR A 3 -3.68 -16.05 7.43
CA THR A 3 -4.03 -15.91 8.86
C THR A 3 -4.29 -14.47 9.30
N PHE A 4 -4.00 -13.49 8.43
CA PHE A 4 -4.29 -12.07 8.62
C PHE A 4 -5.16 -11.58 7.45
N GLY A 5 -6.30 -10.96 7.77
CA GLY A 5 -7.19 -10.35 6.76
C GLY A 5 -6.48 -9.24 5.99
N LEU A 6 -6.89 -8.94 4.77
CA LEU A 6 -6.30 -7.85 3.97
C LEU A 6 -6.95 -6.52 4.34
N ILE A 7 -6.17 -5.45 4.48
CA ILE A 7 -6.72 -4.11 4.65
C ILE A 7 -7.16 -3.59 3.29
N GLU A 8 -8.47 -3.51 3.11
CA GLU A 8 -9.07 -2.91 1.93
C GLU A 8 -8.98 -1.39 2.00
N TYR A 9 -8.95 -0.74 0.84
CA TYR A 9 -8.83 0.72 0.74
C TYR A 9 -9.90 1.49 1.56
N LYS A 10 -11.10 0.92 1.65
CA LYS A 10 -12.22 1.47 2.42
C LYS A 10 -12.03 1.39 3.95
N ASP A 11 -11.27 0.40 4.41
CA ASP A 11 -11.03 0.11 5.83
C ASP A 11 -9.67 0.66 6.30
N ALA A 12 -8.90 1.23 5.37
CA ALA A 12 -7.59 1.79 5.62
C ALA A 12 -7.65 3.10 6.41
N SER A 13 -6.75 3.25 7.38
CA SER A 13 -6.49 4.52 8.07
C SER A 13 -6.04 5.61 7.08
N PRO A 14 -6.20 6.90 7.41
CA PRO A 14 -5.82 8.00 6.51
C PRO A 14 -4.38 7.93 6.00
N GLU A 15 -3.44 7.47 6.84
CA GLU A 15 -2.02 7.31 6.46
C GLU A 15 -1.81 6.22 5.40
N VAL A 16 -2.42 5.05 5.59
CA VAL A 16 -2.36 3.93 4.62
C VAL A 16 -3.02 4.34 3.31
N ARG A 17 -4.15 5.05 3.39
CA ARG A 17 -4.90 5.52 2.24
C ARG A 17 -4.10 6.50 1.38
N ALA A 18 -3.39 7.44 2.01
CA ALA A 18 -2.49 8.35 1.30
C ALA A 18 -1.38 7.59 0.55
N ILE A 19 -0.84 6.52 1.12
CA ILE A 19 0.17 5.68 0.46
C ILE A 19 -0.45 4.91 -0.71
N TYR A 20 -1.67 4.39 -0.55
CA TYR A 20 -2.40 3.74 -1.64
C TYR A 20 -2.69 4.69 -2.80
N ASP A 21 -3.14 5.90 -2.51
CA ASP A 21 -3.40 6.91 -3.54
C ASP A 21 -2.11 7.23 -4.33
N ASP A 22 -0.98 7.35 -3.65
CA ASP A 22 0.33 7.57 -4.29
C ASP A 22 0.76 6.38 -5.16
N ILE A 23 0.52 5.14 -4.70
CA ILE A 23 0.79 3.92 -5.48
C ILE A 23 -0.06 3.90 -6.76
N LEU A 24 -1.37 4.17 -6.65
CA LEU A 24 -2.29 4.19 -7.79
C LEU A 24 -1.89 5.27 -8.79
N ALA A 25 -1.56 6.47 -8.32
CA ALA A 25 -1.14 7.60 -9.16
C ALA A 25 0.20 7.33 -9.86
N THR A 26 1.20 6.84 -9.11
CA THR A 26 2.54 6.59 -9.63
C THR A 26 2.55 5.43 -10.63
N ARG A 27 1.83 4.34 -10.33
CA ARG A 27 1.77 3.17 -11.20
C ARG A 27 0.67 3.24 -12.27
N LYS A 28 -0.20 4.25 -12.22
CA LYS A 28 -1.38 4.40 -13.08
C LYS A 28 -2.24 3.14 -13.09
N MET A 29 -2.54 2.64 -11.91
CA MET A 29 -3.37 1.45 -11.70
C MET A 29 -4.69 1.85 -11.05
N ASP A 30 -5.76 1.11 -11.36
CA ASP A 30 -7.09 1.34 -10.79
C ASP A 30 -7.36 0.53 -9.51
N TRP A 31 -6.40 -0.32 -9.10
CA TRP A 31 -6.56 -1.21 -7.97
C TRP A 31 -5.24 -1.46 -7.21
N ILE A 32 -5.34 -1.60 -5.89
CA ILE A 32 -4.22 -1.96 -5.01
C ILE A 32 -4.12 -3.48 -4.90
N ASN A 33 -2.92 -4.02 -5.10
CA ASN A 33 -2.67 -5.46 -5.03
C ASN A 33 -2.66 -6.01 -3.59
N ASN A 34 -2.82 -7.34 -3.46
CA ASN A 34 -2.87 -8.00 -2.16
C ASN A 34 -1.56 -7.86 -1.35
N PHE A 35 -0.42 -7.60 -2.00
CA PHE A 35 0.85 -7.37 -1.30
C PHE A 35 0.80 -6.09 -0.47
N TRP A 36 0.37 -4.98 -1.08
CA TRP A 36 0.19 -3.70 -0.39
C TRP A 36 -0.90 -3.76 0.68
N LYS A 37 -1.96 -4.56 0.45
CA LYS A 37 -3.01 -4.83 1.44
C LYS A 37 -2.55 -5.66 2.63
N ALA A 38 -1.62 -6.58 2.42
CA ALA A 38 -1.07 -7.41 3.48
C ALA A 38 -0.12 -6.62 4.39
N ILE A 39 0.70 -5.73 3.83
CA ILE A 39 1.65 -4.95 4.64
C ILE A 39 1.04 -3.68 5.25
N ALA A 40 -0.18 -3.30 4.86
CA ALA A 40 -0.87 -2.14 5.41
C ALA A 40 -1.25 -2.25 6.88
N HIS A 41 -1.14 -3.43 7.49
CA HIS A 41 -1.27 -3.60 8.94
C HIS A 41 -0.17 -2.86 9.70
N ASP A 42 0.96 -2.59 9.03
CA ASP A 42 2.05 -1.76 9.52
C ASP A 42 2.26 -0.58 8.56
N PRO A 43 1.66 0.60 8.85
CA PRO A 43 1.79 1.79 8.00
C PRO A 43 3.24 2.27 7.83
N ALA A 44 4.10 2.08 8.84
CA ALA A 44 5.49 2.47 8.79
C ALA A 44 6.28 1.59 7.81
N LEU A 45 6.04 0.28 7.86
CA LEU A 45 6.58 -0.66 6.88
C LEU A 45 6.08 -0.37 5.47
N LEU A 46 4.77 -0.20 5.30
CA LEU A 46 4.15 0.12 4.01
C LEU A 46 4.80 1.35 3.37
N LYS A 47 4.94 2.44 4.14
CA LYS A 47 5.58 3.68 3.67
C LYS A 47 7.03 3.44 3.27
N ARG A 48 7.83 2.80 4.13
CA ARG A 48 9.24 2.53 3.87
C ARG A 48 9.41 1.70 2.59
N THR A 49 8.64 0.63 2.42
CA THR A 49 8.71 -0.22 1.23
C THR A 49 8.32 0.56 -0.03
N TRP A 50 7.29 1.40 0.04
CA TRP A 50 6.89 2.24 -1.09
C TRP A 50 7.97 3.25 -1.49
N GLU A 51 8.57 3.96 -0.53
CA GLU A 51 9.68 4.89 -0.79
C GLU A 51 10.89 4.18 -1.43
N SER A 52 11.28 3.00 -0.93
CA SER A 52 12.37 2.22 -1.54
C SER A 52 12.08 1.82 -2.99
N ILE A 53 10.82 1.46 -3.30
CA ILE A 53 10.42 1.14 -4.67
C ILE A 53 10.46 2.40 -5.57
N LYS A 54 9.98 3.55 -5.07
CA LYS A 54 10.04 4.82 -5.81
C LYS A 54 11.48 5.20 -6.16
N GLN A 55 12.43 4.98 -5.26
CA GLN A 55 13.86 5.22 -5.54
C GLN A 55 14.43 4.38 -6.68
N ILE A 56 13.90 3.18 -6.91
CA ILE A 56 14.34 2.29 -8.00
C ILE A 56 13.65 2.64 -9.33
N MET A 57 12.45 3.24 -9.26
CA MET A 57 11.70 3.67 -10.44
C MET A 57 12.17 5.00 -11.03
N ALA A 58 12.90 5.82 -10.25
CA ALA A 58 13.50 7.08 -10.67
C ALA A 58 14.82 6.87 -11.42
#